data_AF-A0A7D9IB72-F1
#
_entry.id   AF-A0A7D9IB72-F1
#
_cell.length_a   1.000
_cell.length_b   1.000
_cell.length_c   1.000
_cell.angle_alpha   90.00
_cell.angle_beta   90.00
_cell.angle_gamma   90.00
#
_symmetry.space_group_name_H-M   'P 1'
#
loop_
_entity.id
_entity.type
_entity.pdbx_description
1 polymer ?
#
loop_
_entity_poly.entity_id
_entity_poly.type
_entity_poly.pdbx_seq_one_letter_code
_entity_poly.pdbx_strand_id
1 'polypeptide(L)'
;QAKEIKKRKEMGWDDEELNYTNTDNPYGDTHLLETFIWHKKHEKEGTTHLSEAEKVRRNQVKREEMKRELASVKRRRQEREQERMARDEEREMMQREKEGAYYQEWEKQEDMIYEVQSTLSSFDAWALRTNPWRC
;
A
#
# COMPACT_ATOMS: atom_id res chain seq x y z
N GLN A 1 -20.33 29.44 22.59
CA GLN A 1 -20.14 28.07 22.09
C GLN A 1 -20.10 27.97 20.56
N ALA A 2 -21.12 28.41 19.81
CA ALA A 2 -21.09 28.35 18.32
C ALA A 2 -19.88 29.07 17.67
N LYS A 3 -19.46 30.23 18.20
CA LYS A 3 -18.25 30.94 17.73
C LYS A 3 -16.95 30.16 18.00
N GLU A 4 -16.90 29.44 19.11
CA GLU A 4 -15.77 28.59 19.52
C GLU A 4 -15.62 27.40 18.58
N ILE A 5 -16.75 26.72 18.31
CA ILE A 5 -16.82 25.57 17.40
C ILE A 5 -16.42 25.99 15.98
N LYS A 6 -16.92 27.14 15.51
CA LYS A 6 -16.55 27.69 14.20
C LYS A 6 -15.03 27.96 14.11
N LYS A 7 -14.45 28.59 15.13
CA LYS A 7 -13.00 28.85 15.19
C LYS A 7 -12.18 27.56 15.21
N ARG A 8 -12.65 26.50 15.87
CA ARG A 8 -12.00 25.18 15.90
C ARG A 8 -12.07 24.47 14.54
N LYS A 9 -13.22 24.51 13.88
CA LYS A 9 -13.37 24.02 12.49
C LYS A 9 -12.42 24.74 11.53
N GLU A 10 -12.33 26.07 11.64
CA GLU A 10 -11.39 26.88 10.84
C GLU A 10 -9.91 26.54 11.13
N MET A 11 -9.59 26.13 12.35
CA MET A 11 -8.25 25.65 12.74
C MET A 11 -7.94 24.24 12.21
N GLY A 12 -8.91 23.57 11.58
CA GLY A 12 -8.75 22.28 10.93
C GLY A 12 -8.96 21.07 11.83
N TRP A 13 -9.72 21.23 12.92
CA TRP A 13 -10.18 20.14 13.77
C TRP A 13 -11.24 19.33 13.02
N ASP A 14 -11.15 18.01 13.07
CA ASP A 14 -12.16 17.11 12.54
C ASP A 14 -13.39 17.02 13.46
N ASP A 15 -14.47 16.39 12.98
CA ASP A 15 -15.72 16.30 13.76
C ASP A 15 -15.56 15.40 15.01
N GLU A 16 -14.58 14.49 15.07
CA GLU A 16 -14.30 13.65 16.27
C GLU A 16 -13.54 14.45 17.34
N GLU A 17 -12.58 15.27 16.93
CA GLU A 17 -11.78 16.16 17.78
C GLU A 17 -12.63 17.28 18.40
N LEU A 18 -13.73 17.66 17.75
CA LEU A 18 -14.68 18.64 18.29
C LEU A 18 -15.51 18.11 19.46
N ASN A 19 -15.68 16.80 19.57
CA ASN A 19 -16.37 16.15 20.68
C ASN A 19 -15.49 15.97 21.91
N TYR A 20 -14.18 16.22 21.80
CA TYR A 20 -13.27 16.11 22.93
C TYR A 20 -13.43 17.28 23.90
N THR A 21 -13.66 16.98 25.18
CA THR A 21 -13.83 17.98 26.24
C THR A 21 -12.70 17.90 27.27
N ASN A 22 -12.33 19.03 27.89
CA ASN A 22 -11.28 19.06 28.92
C ASN A 22 -11.58 18.14 30.12
N THR A 23 -12.84 17.76 30.34
CA THR A 23 -13.25 16.85 31.42
C THR A 23 -13.01 15.38 31.11
N ASP A 24 -12.83 15.03 29.83
CA ASP A 24 -12.57 13.65 29.38
C ASP A 24 -11.06 13.34 29.28
N ASN A 25 -10.21 14.26 29.76
CA ASN A 25 -8.77 14.12 29.70
C ASN A 25 -8.24 13.17 30.81
N PRO A 26 -7.70 11.98 30.47
CA PRO A 26 -7.24 11.00 31.45
C PRO A 26 -6.00 11.46 32.24
N TYR A 27 -5.33 12.52 31.80
CA TYR A 27 -4.13 13.08 32.45
C TYR A 27 -4.44 14.24 33.40
N GLY A 28 -5.72 14.62 33.55
CA GLY A 28 -6.17 15.63 34.52
C GLY A 28 -5.79 17.08 34.16
N ASP A 29 -5.35 17.35 32.93
CA ASP A 29 -5.09 18.72 32.46
C ASP A 29 -6.41 19.40 32.07
N THR A 30 -6.75 20.45 32.82
CA THR A 30 -7.98 21.24 32.69
C THR A 30 -7.92 22.30 31.60
N HIS A 31 -6.74 22.54 31.00
CA HIS A 31 -6.47 23.62 30.05
C HIS A 31 -6.07 23.10 28.65
N LEU A 32 -6.31 21.82 28.35
CA LEU A 32 -5.90 21.20 27.08
C LEU A 32 -6.45 21.94 25.84
N LEU A 33 -7.66 22.48 25.92
CA LEU A 33 -8.29 23.26 24.84
C LEU A 33 -7.72 24.69 24.69
N GLU A 34 -6.87 25.16 25.61
CA GLU A 34 -6.22 26.47 25.49
C GLU A 34 -5.10 26.44 24.46
N THR A 35 -4.92 27.54 23.73
CA THR A 35 -3.90 27.62 22.69
C THR A 35 -2.53 27.79 23.34
N PHE A 36 -1.68 26.76 23.27
CA PHE A 36 -0.31 26.83 23.77
C PHE A 36 0.53 27.86 23.00
N ILE A 37 1.17 28.78 23.72
CA ILE A 37 2.06 29.79 23.15
C ILE A 37 3.51 29.46 23.53
N TRP A 38 4.36 29.20 22.53
CA TRP A 38 5.77 28.96 22.75
C TRP A 38 6.55 30.27 22.81
N HIS A 39 6.48 30.96 23.95
CA HIS A 39 7.12 32.27 24.16
C HIS A 39 8.60 32.31 23.75
N LYS A 40 9.40 31.34 24.23
CA LYS A 40 10.84 31.24 23.91
C LYS A 40 11.13 31.06 22.41
N LYS A 41 10.25 30.41 21.66
CA LYS A 41 10.37 30.27 20.21
C LYS A 41 10.06 31.59 19.52
N HIS A 42 9.02 32.30 19.96
CA HIS A 42 8.71 33.63 19.44
C HIS A 42 9.85 34.62 19.67
N GLU A 43 10.49 34.57 20.84
CA GLU A 43 11.69 35.36 21.14
C GLU A 43 12.85 35.03 20.20
N LYS A 44 13.15 33.73 20.02
CA LYS A 44 14.23 33.27 19.13
C LYS A 44 13.97 33.62 17.65
N GLU A 45 12.73 33.52 17.19
CA GLU A 45 12.33 33.87 15.82
C GLU A 45 12.14 35.39 15.63
N GLY A 46 12.28 36.19 16.70
CA GLY A 46 12.08 37.63 16.66
C GLY A 46 10.64 38.03 16.33
N THR A 47 9.65 37.16 16.54
CA THR A 47 8.24 37.37 16.16
C THR A 47 7.36 37.87 17.31
N THR A 48 7.98 38.24 18.43
CA THR A 48 7.29 38.79 19.61
C THR A 48 6.52 40.06 19.28
N HIS A 49 7.04 40.90 18.38
CA HIS A 49 6.44 42.17 17.96
C HIS A 49 5.25 42.03 17.00
N LEU A 50 5.02 40.85 16.41
CA LEU A 50 3.93 40.64 15.46
C LEU A 50 2.58 40.57 16.18
N SER A 51 1.54 41.09 15.53
CA SER A 51 0.17 40.99 16.02
C SER A 51 -0.30 39.54 16.05
N GLU A 52 -1.22 39.21 16.95
CA GLU A 52 -1.83 37.88 17.03
C GLU A 52 -2.47 37.46 15.70
N ALA A 53 -3.09 38.41 14.98
CA ALA A 53 -3.68 38.17 13.67
C ALA A 53 -2.62 37.76 12.62
N GLU A 54 -1.43 38.34 12.67
CA GLU A 54 -0.34 38.00 11.74
C GLU A 54 0.26 36.64 12.06
N LYS A 55 0.39 36.30 13.35
CA LYS A 55 0.84 34.97 13.81
C LYS A 55 -0.12 33.89 13.35
N VAL A 56 -1.44 34.11 13.53
CA VAL A 56 -2.48 33.19 13.04
C VAL A 56 -2.39 33.02 11.52
N ARG A 57 -2.30 34.11 10.76
CA ARG A 57 -2.18 34.04 9.28
C ARG A 57 -0.94 33.27 8.84
N ARG A 58 0.21 33.53 9.44
CA ARG A 58 1.46 32.82 9.14
C ARG A 58 1.35 31.33 9.46
N ASN A 59 0.72 30.98 10.58
CA ASN A 59 0.49 29.57 10.95
C ASN A 59 -0.48 28.87 10.01
N GLN A 60 -1.52 29.56 9.53
CA GLN A 60 -2.45 29.03 8.54
C GLN A 60 -1.72 28.72 7.22
N VAL A 61 -0.91 29.64 6.70
CA VAL A 61 -0.12 29.41 5.47
C VAL A 61 0.81 28.21 5.63
N LYS A 62 1.55 28.12 6.74
CA LYS A 62 2.42 26.97 7.03
C LYS A 62 1.64 25.65 7.09
N ARG A 63 0.45 25.64 7.70
CA ARG A 63 -0.42 24.46 7.75
C ARG A 63 -0.90 24.04 6.37
N GLU A 64 -1.28 25.00 5.52
CA GLU A 64 -1.69 24.71 4.15
C GLU A 64 -0.54 24.15 3.31
N GLU A 65 0.65 24.73 3.42
CA GLU A 65 1.86 24.21 2.78
C GLU A 65 2.16 22.77 3.23
N MET A 66 2.14 22.52 4.54
CA MET A 66 2.33 21.19 5.11
C MET A 66 1.27 20.19 4.59
N LYS A 67 0.00 20.60 4.50
CA LYS A 67 -1.07 19.76 3.93
C LYS A 67 -0.79 19.43 2.45
N ARG A 68 -0.34 20.39 1.65
CA ARG A 68 0.03 20.17 0.23
C ARG A 68 1.23 19.23 0.11
N GLU A 69 2.24 19.40 0.94
CA GLU A 69 3.41 18.52 0.99
C GLU A 69 3.02 17.08 1.37
N LEU A 70 2.22 16.91 2.42
CA LEU A 70 1.69 15.61 2.84
C LEU A 70 0.89 14.93 1.72
N ALA A 71 0.03 15.68 1.02
CA ALA A 71 -0.72 15.15 -0.12
C ALA A 71 0.20 14.68 -1.27
N SER A 72 1.24 15.46 -1.58
CA SER A 72 2.25 15.10 -2.58
C SER A 72 3.02 13.83 -2.18
N VAL A 73 3.43 13.73 -0.92
CA VAL A 73 4.11 12.53 -0.40
C VAL A 73 3.19 11.31 -0.44
N LYS A 74 1.92 11.45 -0.07
CA LYS A 74 0.93 10.37 -0.15
C LYS A 74 0.76 9.89 -1.58
N ARG A 75 0.61 10.81 -2.54
CA ARG A 75 0.52 10.50 -3.97
C ARG A 75 1.76 9.73 -4.46
N ARG A 76 2.96 10.19 -4.13
CA ARG A 76 4.21 9.48 -4.50
C ARG A 76 4.36 8.10 -3.87
N ARG A 77 3.72 7.84 -2.72
CA ARG A 77 3.69 6.49 -2.13
C ARG A 77 2.76 5.58 -2.93
N GLN A 78 1.56 6.07 -3.25
CA GLN A 78 0.58 5.33 -4.05
C GLN A 78 1.12 5.01 -5.44
N GLU A 79 1.75 5.98 -6.12
CA GLU A 79 2.36 5.78 -7.44
C GLU A 79 3.44 4.68 -7.41
N ARG A 80 4.32 4.69 -6.38
CA ARG A 80 5.34 3.64 -6.24
C ARG A 80 4.77 2.27 -5.92
N GLU A 81 3.70 2.21 -5.13
CA GLU A 81 3.02 0.96 -4.83
C GLU A 81 2.34 0.38 -6.06
N GLN A 82 1.68 1.23 -6.86
CA GLN A 82 1.08 0.85 -8.14
C GLN A 82 2.14 0.39 -9.15
N GLU A 83 3.26 1.09 -9.28
CA GLU A 83 4.34 0.67 -10.17
C GLU A 83 4.91 -0.69 -9.74
N ARG A 84 5.11 -0.91 -8.42
CA ARG A 84 5.56 -2.20 -7.91
C ARG A 84 4.57 -3.32 -8.23
N MET A 85 3.28 -3.10 -7.98
CA MET A 85 2.24 -4.09 -8.31
C MET A 85 2.22 -4.40 -9.81
N ALA A 86 2.25 -3.38 -10.67
CA ALA A 86 2.25 -3.58 -12.12
C ALA A 86 3.49 -4.37 -12.60
N ARG A 87 4.68 -4.10 -12.04
CA ARG A 87 5.89 -4.87 -12.36
C ARG A 87 5.83 -6.31 -11.87
N ASP A 88 5.26 -6.54 -10.69
CA ASP A 88 5.12 -7.88 -10.13
C ASP A 88 4.08 -8.69 -10.94
N GLU A 89 2.97 -8.07 -11.36
CA GLU A 89 1.97 -8.66 -12.26
C GLU A 89 2.57 -9.02 -13.64
N GLU A 90 3.36 -8.12 -14.24
CA GLU A 90 4.02 -8.38 -15.52
C GLU A 90 4.99 -9.57 -15.42
N ARG A 91 5.76 -9.65 -14.32
CA ARG A 91 6.66 -10.78 -14.06
C ARG A 91 5.90 -12.09 -13.87
N GLU A 92 4.79 -12.05 -13.14
CA GLU A 92 3.95 -13.23 -12.93
C GLU A 92 3.34 -13.72 -14.24
N MET A 93 2.85 -12.81 -15.08
CA MET A 93 2.32 -13.15 -16.41
C MET A 93 3.40 -13.81 -17.29
N MET A 94 4.59 -13.21 -17.38
CA MET A 94 5.70 -13.82 -18.12
C MET A 94 6.11 -15.18 -17.55
N GLN A 95 6.08 -15.35 -16.23
CA GLN A 95 6.41 -16.62 -15.60
C GLN A 95 5.36 -17.69 -15.94
N ARG A 96 4.07 -17.35 -15.88
CA ARG A 96 2.97 -18.24 -16.27
C ARG A 96 3.06 -18.63 -17.74
N GLU A 97 3.40 -17.71 -18.64
CA GLU A 97 3.61 -18.00 -20.05
C GLU A 97 4.77 -18.96 -20.28
N LYS A 98 5.90 -18.75 -19.58
CA LYS A 98 7.07 -19.67 -19.64
C LYS A 98 6.73 -21.05 -19.11
N GLU A 99 6.06 -21.14 -17.97
CA GLU A 99 5.62 -22.40 -17.39
C GLU A 99 4.63 -23.11 -18.33
N GLY A 100 3.66 -22.38 -18.88
CA GLY A 100 2.73 -22.92 -19.87
C GLY A 100 3.44 -23.49 -21.10
N ALA A 101 4.41 -22.77 -21.67
CA ALA A 101 5.20 -23.27 -22.79
C ALA A 101 6.04 -24.50 -22.41
N TYR A 102 6.61 -24.52 -21.20
CA TYR A 102 7.36 -25.67 -20.68
C TYR A 102 6.46 -26.90 -20.52
N TYR A 103 5.27 -26.75 -19.93
CA TYR A 103 4.31 -27.85 -19.77
C TYR A 103 3.83 -28.40 -21.12
N GLN A 104 3.58 -27.53 -22.10
CA GLN A 104 3.19 -27.95 -23.44
C GLN A 104 4.28 -28.77 -24.14
N GLU A 105 5.54 -28.41 -23.96
CA GLU A 105 6.65 -29.20 -24.51
C GLU A 105 6.82 -30.53 -23.76
N TRP A 106 6.64 -30.52 -22.44
CA TRP A 106 6.66 -31.71 -21.61
C TRP A 106 5.54 -32.69 -21.97
N GLU A 107 4.32 -32.21 -22.22
CA GLU A 107 3.18 -33.03 -22.66
C GLU A 107 3.48 -33.76 -23.97
N LYS A 108 4.10 -33.09 -24.96
CA LYS A 108 4.55 -33.75 -26.20
C LYS A 108 5.59 -34.83 -25.96
N GLN A 109 6.50 -34.62 -25.01
CA GLN A 109 7.50 -35.62 -24.65
C GLN A 109 6.85 -36.83 -23.98
N GLU A 110 5.87 -36.62 -23.11
CA GLU A 110 5.09 -37.71 -22.53
C GLU A 110 4.32 -38.49 -23.60
N ASP A 111 3.63 -37.81 -24.53
CA ASP A 111 2.91 -38.46 -25.64
C ASP A 111 3.83 -39.36 -26.46
N MET A 112 5.03 -38.87 -26.79
CA MET A 112 6.05 -39.66 -27.49
C MET A 112 6.46 -40.90 -26.67
N ILE A 113 6.64 -40.77 -25.36
CA ILE A 113 6.98 -41.90 -24.49
C ILE A 113 5.83 -42.92 -24.46
N TYR A 114 4.58 -42.47 -24.34
CA TYR A 114 3.40 -43.36 -24.36
C TYR A 114 3.27 -44.10 -25.69
N GLU A 115 3.54 -43.45 -26.82
CA GLU A 115 3.54 -44.08 -28.14
C GLU A 115 4.61 -45.18 -28.25
N VAL A 116 5.85 -44.89 -27.80
CA VAL A 116 6.93 -45.87 -27.76
C VAL A 116 6.61 -47.05 -26.84
N GLN A 117 6.02 -46.80 -25.67
CA GLN A 117 5.62 -47.86 -24.75
C GLN A 117 4.48 -48.73 -25.31
N SER A 118 3.49 -48.12 -25.95
CA SER A 118 2.36 -48.83 -26.57
C SER A 118 2.83 -49.74 -27.72
N THR A 119 3.71 -49.22 -28.58
CA THR A 119 4.31 -49.99 -29.68
C THR A 119 5.17 -51.14 -29.17
N LEU A 120 6.01 -50.91 -28.17
CA LEU A 120 6.84 -51.94 -27.55
C LEU A 120 5.98 -53.04 -26.89
N SER A 121 4.97 -52.66 -26.11
CA SER A 121 4.08 -53.62 -25.44
C SER A 121 3.28 -54.45 -26.44
N SER A 122 2.83 -53.84 -27.55
CA SER A 122 2.15 -54.53 -28.65
C SER A 122 3.08 -55.53 -29.35
N PHE A 123 4.33 -55.15 -29.60
CA PHE A 123 5.34 -56.02 -30.17
C PHE A 123 5.67 -57.20 -29.25
N ASP A 124 5.87 -56.93 -27.96
CA ASP A 124 6.13 -57.98 -26.95
C ASP A 124 4.96 -58.95 -26.88
N ALA A 125 3.71 -58.44 -26.87
CA ALA A 125 2.52 -59.28 -26.91
C ALA A 125 2.46 -60.16 -28.18
N TRP A 126 2.79 -59.61 -29.35
CA TRP A 126 2.87 -60.37 -30.60
C TRP A 126 3.96 -61.45 -30.52
N ALA A 127 5.17 -61.09 -30.06
CA ALA A 127 6.30 -62.01 -29.92
C ALA A 127 5.99 -63.16 -28.95
N LEU A 128 5.31 -62.89 -27.83
CA LEU A 128 4.86 -63.93 -26.90
C LEU A 128 3.83 -64.87 -27.53
N ARG A 129 3.02 -64.39 -28.48
CA ARG A 129 1.97 -65.16 -29.15
C ARG A 129 2.51 -66.01 -30.32
N THR A 130 3.59 -65.57 -30.96
CA THR A 130 4.18 -66.22 -32.14
C THR A 130 5.44 -67.00 -31.86
N ASN A 131 5.99 -66.96 -30.64
CA ASN A 131 7.22 -67.68 -30.27
C ASN A 131 7.00 -69.22 -30.28
N PRO A 132 7.62 -69.96 -31.22
CA PRO A 132 7.42 -71.41 -31.37
C PRO A 132 8.10 -72.25 -30.28
N TRP A 133 8.90 -71.63 -29.40
CA TRP A 133 9.59 -72.29 -28.28
C TRP A 133 8.89 -72.10 -26.92
N ARG A 134 7.70 -71.49 -26.92
CA ARG A 134 6.91 -71.23 -25.71
C ARG A 134 5.98 -72.43 -25.46
N CYS A 135 6.49 -73.42 -24.72
CA CYS A 135 5.71 -74.55 -24.19
C CYS A 135 4.83 -74.13 -23.01
#